data_AF-A0A366KJP9-F1
#
_entry.id   AF-A0A366KJP9-F1
#
_cell.length_a   1.000
_cell.length_b   1.000
_cell.length_c   1.000
_cell.angle_alpha   90.00
_cell.angle_beta   90.00
_cell.angle_gamma   90.00
#
_symmetry.space_group_name_H-M   'P 1'
#
loop_
_entity.id
_entity.type
_entity.pdbx_description
1 polymer ?
#
loop_
_entity_poly.entity_id
_entity_poly.type
_entity_poly.pdbx_seq_one_letter_code
_entity_poly.pdbx_strand_id
1 'polypeptide(L)'
;MIQIIASDMDGTLLNDKMVISKRNADAIKEAQKNGVHFIVSSGRGYNEIKPLIEAADFNSPMITLNGAEVLDENGKVLSSSPLPKITAKKIIRLLRKKGLYAEVITSKGIYS
;
A
#
# COMPACT_ATOMS: atom_id res chain seq x y z
N MET A 1 17.68 14.41 -13.90
CA MET A 1 16.75 13.46 -14.56
C MET A 1 16.02 12.71 -13.46
N ILE A 2 14.69 12.54 -13.54
CA ILE A 2 13.93 11.78 -12.53
C ILE A 2 14.18 10.29 -12.74
N GLN A 3 14.35 9.53 -11.65
CA GLN A 3 14.59 8.08 -11.69
C GLN A 3 13.48 7.29 -11.00
N ILE A 4 12.81 7.90 -10.01
CA ILE A 4 11.77 7.26 -9.21
C ILE A 4 10.65 8.27 -8.99
N ILE A 5 9.41 7.79 -9.07
CA ILE A 5 8.21 8.49 -8.63
C ILE A 5 7.51 7.58 -7.63
N ALA A 6 7.35 8.05 -6.40
CA ALA A 6 6.50 7.41 -5.40
C ALA A 6 5.23 8.24 -5.24
N SER A 7 4.06 7.60 -5.35
CA SER A 7 2.77 8.29 -5.26
C SER A 7 1.93 7.69 -4.16
N ASP A 8 1.32 8.56 -3.36
CA ASP A 8 0.21 8.20 -2.51
C ASP A 8 -1.01 7.73 -3.35
N MET A 9 -1.92 6.97 -2.73
CA MET A 9 -3.17 6.51 -3.33
C MET A 9 -4.35 7.43 -3.04
N ASP A 10 -4.81 7.43 -1.79
CA ASP A 10 -6.07 8.07 -1.39
C ASP A 10 -5.95 9.60 -1.45
N GLY A 11 -6.81 10.25 -2.24
CA GLY A 11 -6.74 11.70 -2.45
C GLY A 11 -5.57 12.15 -3.34
N THR A 12 -4.82 11.21 -3.93
CA THR A 12 -3.68 11.50 -4.80
C THR A 12 -3.81 10.75 -6.14
N LEU A 13 -3.50 9.46 -6.18
CA LEU A 13 -3.57 8.65 -7.41
C LEU A 13 -5.01 8.24 -7.75
N LEU A 14 -5.81 7.96 -6.72
CA LEU A 14 -7.23 7.65 -6.84
C LEU A 14 -8.06 8.94 -6.93
N ASN A 15 -9.06 8.93 -7.80
CA ASN A 15 -10.07 9.99 -7.85
C ASN A 15 -11.19 9.73 -6.83
N ASP A 16 -12.20 10.62 -6.79
CA ASP A 16 -13.36 10.52 -5.89
C ASP A 16 -14.22 9.26 -6.08
N LYS A 17 -14.00 8.51 -7.16
CA LYS A 17 -14.63 7.21 -7.42
C LYS A 17 -13.77 6.03 -6.98
N MET A 18 -12.67 6.28 -6.28
CA MET A 18 -11.71 5.28 -5.80
C MET A 18 -11.08 4.46 -6.91
N VAL A 19 -10.90 5.06 -8.10
CA VAL A 19 -10.24 4.42 -9.25
C VAL A 19 -9.09 5.24 -9.77
N ILE A 20 -8.12 4.57 -10.36
CA ILE A 20 -7.04 5.21 -11.11
C ILE A 20 -7.62 5.63 -12.47
N SER A 21 -7.56 6.92 -12.78
CA SER A 21 -8.07 7.40 -14.07
C SER A 21 -7.22 6.86 -15.22
N LYS A 22 -7.84 6.71 -16.41
CA LYS A 22 -7.10 6.34 -17.62
C LYS A 22 -5.91 7.27 -17.87
N ARG A 23 -6.09 8.58 -17.69
CA ARG A 23 -5.03 9.58 -17.83
C ARG A 23 -3.86 9.33 -16.88
N ASN A 24 -4.12 8.99 -15.62
CA ASN A 24 -3.07 8.68 -14.66
C ASN A 24 -2.36 7.37 -15.03
N ALA A 25 -3.11 6.33 -15.41
CA ALA A 25 -2.54 5.06 -15.84
C ALA A 25 -1.64 5.23 -17.08
N ASP A 26 -2.08 5.99 -18.08
CA ASP A 26 -1.30 6.26 -19.30
C ASP A 26 0.01 7.02 -18.96
N ALA A 27 -0.05 8.01 -18.07
CA ALA A 27 1.13 8.76 -17.63
C ALA A 27 2.13 7.89 -16.85
N ILE A 28 1.63 6.96 -16.01
CA ILE A 28 2.47 6.00 -15.29
C ILE A 28 3.19 5.08 -16.26
N LYS A 29 2.47 4.51 -17.23
CA LYS A 29 3.04 3.63 -18.25
C LYS A 29 4.09 4.35 -19.10
N GLU A 30 3.83 5.62 -19.45
CA GLU A 30 4.80 6.45 -20.15
C GLU A 30 6.06 6.69 -19.32
N ALA A 31 5.93 7.01 -18.03
CA ALA A 31 7.08 7.17 -17.14
C ALA A 31 7.90 5.87 -17.05
N GLN A 32 7.24 4.72 -16.90
CA GLN A 32 7.88 3.40 -16.87
C GLN A 32 8.61 3.07 -18.18
N LYS A 33 8.00 3.39 -19.33
CA LYS A 33 8.63 3.23 -20.65
C LYS A 33 9.90 4.05 -20.80
N ASN A 34 9.98 5.20 -20.12
CA ASN A 34 11.16 6.06 -20.07
C ASN A 34 12.17 5.66 -18.97
N GLY A 35 12.01 4.49 -18.36
CA GLY A 35 12.94 3.97 -17.34
C GLY A 35 12.75 4.55 -15.95
N VAL A 36 11.65 5.26 -15.69
CA VAL A 36 11.32 5.76 -14.35
C VAL A 36 10.61 4.68 -13.56
N HIS A 37 11.10 4.36 -12.37
CA HIS A 37 10.41 3.46 -11.46
C HIS A 37 9.22 4.16 -10.80
N PHE A 38 8.01 3.70 -11.11
CA PHE A 38 6.80 4.15 -10.42
C PHE A 38 6.49 3.20 -9.25
N ILE A 39 6.31 3.76 -8.06
CA ILE A 39 6.06 3.03 -6.81
C ILE A 39 4.76 3.55 -6.19
N VAL A 40 3.86 2.64 -5.81
CA VAL A 40 2.68 3.00 -5.02
C VAL A 40 3.07 3.02 -3.54
N SER A 41 2.70 4.08 -2.81
CA SER A 41 2.90 4.21 -1.37
C SER A 41 1.55 4.46 -0.70
N SER A 42 1.14 3.67 0.29
CA SER A 42 -0.18 3.83 0.90
C SER A 42 -0.25 3.24 2.32
N GLY A 43 -1.24 3.70 3.08
CA GLY A 43 -1.68 3.05 4.32
C GLY A 43 -2.37 1.70 4.10
N ARG A 44 -2.88 1.46 2.89
CA ARG A 44 -3.56 0.22 2.49
C ARG A 44 -2.63 -0.99 2.51
N GLY A 45 -3.22 -2.17 2.69
CA GLY A 45 -2.54 -3.46 2.53
C GLY A 45 -2.47 -3.93 1.07
N TYR A 46 -1.62 -4.91 0.79
CA TYR A 46 -1.43 -5.47 -0.56
C TYR A 46 -2.75 -5.86 -1.26
N ASN A 47 -3.65 -6.54 -0.54
CA ASN A 47 -4.92 -7.02 -1.09
C ASN A 47 -5.89 -5.89 -1.48
N GLU A 48 -5.72 -4.69 -0.93
CA GLU A 48 -6.54 -3.52 -1.26
C GLU A 48 -5.96 -2.75 -2.46
N ILE A 49 -4.63 -2.75 -2.61
CA ILE A 49 -3.94 -2.04 -3.68
C ILE A 49 -3.95 -2.84 -4.99
N LYS A 50 -3.67 -4.15 -4.91
CA LYS A 50 -3.45 -5.01 -6.08
C LYS A 50 -4.60 -4.95 -7.11
N PRO A 51 -5.89 -5.04 -6.72
CA PRO A 51 -6.99 -4.97 -7.68
C PRO A 51 -7.09 -3.62 -8.40
N LEU A 52 -6.72 -2.51 -7.75
CA LEU A 52 -6.77 -1.17 -8.33
C LEU A 52 -5.70 -0.98 -9.39
N ILE A 53 -4.50 -1.51 -9.15
CA ILE A 53 -3.38 -1.49 -10.09
C ILE A 53 -3.68 -2.41 -11.29
N GLU A 54 -4.20 -3.61 -11.04
CA GLU A 54 -4.60 -4.55 -12.10
C GLU A 54 -5.68 -3.98 -13.00
N ALA A 55 -6.70 -3.31 -12.43
CA ALA A 55 -7.74 -2.63 -13.20
C ALA A 55 -7.20 -1.47 -14.05
N ALA A 56 -6.09 -0.86 -13.65
CA ALA A 56 -5.41 0.20 -14.39
C ALA A 56 -4.34 -0.31 -15.38
N ASP A 57 -4.13 -1.64 -15.42
CA ASP A 57 -3.26 -2.34 -16.37
C ASP A 57 -1.80 -1.85 -16.33
N PHE A 58 -1.25 -1.61 -15.14
CA PHE A 58 0.19 -1.41 -14.96
C PHE A 58 0.70 -2.31 -13.82
N ASN A 59 2.02 -2.38 -13.65
CA ASN A 59 2.63 -3.11 -12.54
C ASN A 59 3.58 -2.18 -11.77
N SER A 60 3.69 -2.36 -10.45
CA SER A 60 4.45 -1.44 -9.61
C SER A 60 4.81 -2.09 -8.28
N PRO A 61 6.04 -1.89 -7.76
CA PRO A 61 6.36 -2.14 -6.37
C PRO A 61 5.46 -1.32 -5.43
N MET A 62 5.27 -1.81 -4.21
CA MET A 62 4.34 -1.21 -3.26
C MET A 62 4.99 -0.99 -1.89
N ILE A 63 4.79 0.19 -1.33
CA ILE A 63 5.03 0.51 0.08
C ILE A 63 3.66 0.53 0.75
N THR A 64 3.37 -0.48 1.57
CA THR A 64 2.05 -0.72 2.17
C THR A 64 2.07 -0.45 3.68
N LEU A 65 0.90 -0.46 4.30
CA LEU A 65 0.75 -0.38 5.76
C LEU A 65 1.49 0.80 6.39
N ASN A 66 1.42 1.97 5.74
CA ASN A 66 2.13 3.19 6.12
C ASN A 66 3.66 3.00 6.20
N GLY A 67 4.21 2.17 5.31
CA GLY A 67 5.64 1.88 5.24
C GLY A 67 6.10 0.69 6.10
N ALA A 68 5.18 -0.01 6.79
CA ALA A 68 5.54 -1.20 7.55
C ALA A 68 5.90 -2.40 6.67
N GLU A 69 5.53 -2.40 5.39
CA GLU A 69 5.89 -3.46 4.45
C GLU A 69 6.20 -2.90 3.05
N VAL A 70 7.21 -3.48 2.40
CA VAL A 70 7.62 -3.14 1.03
C VAL A 70 7.59 -4.41 0.21
N LEU A 71 6.89 -4.37 -0.92
CA LEU A 71 6.73 -5.48 -1.86
C LEU A 71 7.27 -5.09 -3.24
N ASP A 72 7.84 -6.07 -3.95
CA ASP A 72 8.11 -5.92 -5.38
C ASP A 72 6.81 -5.96 -6.20
N GLU A 73 6.93 -5.75 -7.50
CA GLU A 73 5.81 -5.74 -8.44
C GLU A 73 5.11 -7.11 -8.60
N ASN A 74 5.70 -8.19 -8.07
CA ASN A 74 5.12 -9.53 -8.05
C ASN A 74 4.46 -9.86 -6.70
N GLY A 75 4.46 -8.93 -5.75
CA GLY A 75 3.92 -9.12 -4.41
C GLY A 75 4.86 -9.88 -3.48
N LYS A 76 6.15 -10.01 -3.81
CA LYS A 76 7.15 -10.58 -2.89
C LYS A 76 7.57 -9.52 -1.89
N VAL A 77 7.52 -9.85 -0.61
CA VAL A 77 8.00 -8.98 0.47
C VAL A 77 9.52 -8.80 0.37
N LEU A 78 9.95 -7.55 0.19
CA LEU A 78 11.35 -7.12 0.19
C LEU A 78 11.79 -6.63 1.56
N SER A 79 10.90 -5.98 2.31
CA SER A 79 11.16 -5.48 3.66
C SER A 79 9.89 -5.48 4.49
N SER A 80 10.02 -5.70 5.80
CA SER A 80 8.92 -5.58 6.76
C SER A 80 9.41 -5.05 8.11
N SER A 81 8.58 -4.25 8.76
CA SER A 81 8.84 -3.63 10.07
C SER A 81 7.63 -3.84 11.01
N PRO A 82 7.36 -5.08 11.44
CA PRO A 82 6.21 -5.38 12.28
C PRO A 82 6.40 -4.90 13.72
N LEU A 83 5.28 -4.61 14.40
CA LEU A 83 5.30 -4.39 15.84
C LEU A 83 5.71 -5.67 16.60
N PRO A 84 6.59 -5.59 17.62
CA PRO A 84 6.84 -6.72 18.50
C PRO A 84 5.55 -7.22 19.15
N LYS A 85 5.39 -8.54 19.25
CA LYS A 85 4.18 -9.18 19.80
C LYS A 85 3.78 -8.64 21.18
N ILE A 86 4.77 -8.34 22.03
CA ILE A 86 4.53 -7.76 23.36
C ILE A 86 3.92 -6.36 23.27
N THR A 87 4.41 -5.53 22.35
CA THR A 87 3.91 -4.17 22.12
C THR A 87 2.50 -4.22 21.55
N ALA A 88 2.27 -5.03 20.51
CA ALA A 88 0.95 -5.21 19.91
C ALA A 88 -0.09 -5.67 20.95
N LYS A 89 0.23 -6.69 21.77
CA LYS A 89 -0.65 -7.16 22.86
C LYS A 89 -0.98 -6.07 23.89
N LYS A 90 0.01 -5.24 24.25
CA LYS A 90 -0.20 -4.11 25.17
C LYS A 90 -1.17 -3.08 24.57
N ILE A 91 -0.95 -2.69 23.31
CA ILE A 91 -1.81 -1.74 22.58
C ILE A 91 -3.25 -2.27 22.51
N ILE A 92 -3.45 -3.49 22.03
CA ILE A 92 -4.78 -4.10 21.89
C ILE A 92 -5.52 -4.16 23.23
N ARG A 93 -4.83 -4.53 24.32
CA ARG A 93 -5.43 -4.55 25.66
C ARG A 93 -5.89 -3.16 26.10
N LEU A 94 -5.11 -2.13 25.83
CA LEU A 94 -5.45 -0.74 26.17
C LEU A 94 -6.65 -0.24 25.35
N LEU A 95 -6.67 -0.50 24.04
CA LEU A 95 -7.77 -0.13 23.15
C LEU A 95 -9.08 -0.81 23.58
N ARG A 96 -9.04 -2.12 23.86
CA ARG A 96 -10.19 -2.88 24.37
C ARG A 96 -10.70 -2.35 25.70
N LYS A 97 -9.81 -2.01 26.65
CA LYS A 97 -10.20 -1.42 27.94
C LYS A 97 -10.91 -0.07 27.78
N LYS A 98 -10.61 0.66 26.69
CA LYS A 98 -11.24 1.94 26.35
C LYS A 98 -12.49 1.79 25.47
N GLY A 99 -12.88 0.57 25.11
CA GLY A 99 -14.00 0.33 24.19
C GLY A 99 -13.73 0.80 22.76
N LEU A 100 -12.45 0.89 22.36
CA LEU A 100 -12.07 1.31 21.03
C LEU A 100 -11.90 0.10 20.11
N TYR A 101 -12.43 0.23 18.89
CA TYR A 101 -12.22 -0.71 17.79
C TYR A 101 -10.76 -0.65 17.32
N ALA A 102 -10.23 -1.79 16.88
CA ALA A 102 -8.89 -1.89 16.32
C ALA A 102 -8.84 -3.04 15.32
N GLU A 103 -8.09 -2.84 14.24
CA GLU A 103 -7.71 -3.91 13.32
C GLU A 103 -6.24 -4.25 13.49
N VAL A 104 -5.92 -5.54 13.43
CA VAL A 104 -4.57 -6.09 13.50
C VAL A 104 -4.27 -6.77 12.18
N ILE A 105 -3.44 -6.14 11.38
CA ILE A 105 -3.02 -6.65 10.08
C ILE A 105 -1.76 -7.50 10.28
N THR A 106 -1.78 -8.72 9.77
CA THR A 106 -0.67 -9.67 9.86
C THR A 106 -0.48 -10.41 8.54
N SER A 107 0.64 -11.13 8.41
CA SER A 107 0.87 -12.06 7.29
C SER A 107 -0.11 -13.23 7.21
N LYS A 108 -0.98 -13.42 8.23
CA LYS A 108 -2.02 -14.46 8.27
C LYS A 108 -3.43 -13.92 8.06
N GLY A 109 -3.57 -12.62 7.84
CA GLY A 109 -4.86 -11.95 7.69
C GLY A 109 -5.06 -10.79 8.67
N ILE A 110 -6.27 -10.23 8.59
CA ILE A 110 -6.74 -9.09 9.37
C ILE A 110 -7.66 -9.60 10.49
N TYR A 111 -7.48 -9.08 11.70
CA TYR A 111 -8.27 -9.44 12.88
C TYR A 111 -8.83 -8.18 13.53
N SER A 112 -10.08 -8.22 14.00
CA SER A 112 -10.75 -7.12 14.71
C SER A 112 -11.37 -7.58 16.03
#